data_AF-G3U3E6-F1
#
_entry.id   AF-G3U3E6-F1
#
_cell.length_a   1.000
_cell.length_b   1.000
_cell.length_c   1.000
_cell.angle_alpha   90.00
_cell.angle_beta   90.00
_cell.angle_gamma   90.00
#
_symmetry.space_group_name_H-M   'P 1'
#
loop_
_entity.id
_entity.type
_entity.pdbx_description
1 polymer ?
#
loop_
_entity_poly.entity_id
_entity_poly.type
_entity_poly.pdbx_seq_one_letter_code
_entity_poly.pdbx_strand_id
1 'polypeptide(L)'
;KLNSFHFEGGKRTCFLQIRYYLSLLYCYLYDYNLNDAQGLCDQLVREIMRWSHLPVKENEDCSAPEKSHCQFGMTGNVHPEAAVRVIQSMARFMAAYFTNQLLCILPPHNVNVLPPLHIKTVTEQSLRLIILQHSKVASVVREQNLSNVWTVEYALELLFIGGLVPEAVWLAHKLGDWKTSVSVGVAFQLFCKHDSSFTRSKKKGLQLPLNLTPAQIFQEKLQCFLGQPASSEAKNEMGSKYKQFTGVLPT
;
A
#
# COMPACT_ATOMS: atom_id res chain seq x y z
N LYS A 1 -7.76 21.26 9.46
CA LYS A 1 -9.17 21.06 9.89
C LYS A 1 -9.96 20.49 8.71
N LEU A 2 -10.13 19.17 8.65
CA LEU A 2 -11.00 18.52 7.67
C LEU A 2 -12.38 18.34 8.32
N ASN A 3 -13.34 19.13 7.88
CA ASN A 3 -14.73 19.04 8.35
C ASN A 3 -15.34 17.73 7.86
N SER A 4 -15.96 16.99 8.78
CA SER A 4 -16.75 15.80 8.49
C SER A 4 -18.00 16.19 7.72
N PHE A 5 -18.02 15.97 6.41
CA PHE A 5 -19.25 16.02 5.64
C PHE A 5 -20.09 14.78 5.95
N HIS A 6 -21.03 14.92 6.88
CA HIS A 6 -21.98 13.87 7.21
C HIS A 6 -23.17 13.93 6.24
N PHE A 7 -23.08 13.19 5.13
CA PHE A 7 -24.26 12.87 4.31
C PHE A 7 -24.84 11.55 4.82
N GLU A 8 -26.02 11.59 5.43
CA GLU A 8 -26.75 10.43 5.99
C GLU A 8 -27.12 9.36 4.94
N GLY A 9 -27.09 9.69 3.63
CA GLY A 9 -27.16 8.72 2.51
C GLY A 9 -25.80 8.32 1.90
N GLY A 10 -24.70 8.98 2.30
CA GLY A 10 -23.38 8.85 1.67
C GLY A 10 -22.59 7.60 2.07
N LYS A 11 -22.81 7.07 3.28
CA LYS A 11 -22.06 5.91 3.80
C LYS A 11 -22.32 4.64 2.99
N ARG A 12 -23.58 4.40 2.60
CA ARG A 12 -23.98 3.23 1.79
C ARG A 12 -23.44 3.33 0.36
N THR A 13 -23.56 4.50 -0.27
CA THR A 13 -23.03 4.74 -1.62
C THR A 13 -21.51 4.62 -1.65
N CYS A 14 -20.81 5.19 -0.67
CA CYS A 14 -19.36 5.04 -0.51
C CYS A 14 -18.95 3.57 -0.36
N PHE A 15 -19.63 2.81 0.52
CA PHE A 15 -19.38 1.39 0.69
C PHE A 15 -19.57 0.58 -0.59
N LEU A 16 -20.65 0.84 -1.34
CA LEU A 16 -20.91 0.19 -2.62
C LEU A 16 -19.86 0.57 -3.67
N GLN A 17 -19.45 1.83 -3.74
CA GLN A 17 -18.38 2.27 -4.65
C GLN A 17 -17.04 1.64 -4.30
N ILE A 18 -16.67 1.55 -3.02
CA ILE A 18 -15.46 0.84 -2.58
C ILE A 18 -15.46 -0.59 -3.12
N ARG A 19 -16.57 -1.31 -2.91
CA ARG A 19 -16.70 -2.69 -3.38
C ARG A 19 -16.65 -2.80 -4.90
N TYR A 20 -17.38 -1.94 -5.60
CA TYR A 20 -17.40 -1.90 -7.05
C TYR A 20 -16.01 -1.67 -7.64
N TYR A 21 -15.30 -0.62 -7.24
CA TYR A 21 -14.00 -0.31 -7.80
C TYR A 21 -12.91 -1.30 -7.41
N LEU A 22 -12.94 -1.84 -6.18
CA LEU A 22 -12.01 -2.91 -5.80
C LEU A 22 -12.28 -4.19 -6.59
N SER A 23 -13.56 -4.55 -6.81
CA SER A 23 -13.91 -5.71 -7.63
C SER A 23 -13.43 -5.53 -9.07
N LEU A 24 -13.58 -4.33 -9.62
CA LEU A 24 -13.11 -4.00 -10.96
C LEU A 24 -11.58 -4.11 -11.07
N LEU A 25 -10.85 -3.53 -10.12
CA LEU A 25 -9.39 -3.66 -10.04
C LEU A 25 -8.96 -5.13 -9.98
N TYR A 26 -9.58 -5.93 -9.10
CA TYR A 26 -9.20 -7.34 -8.96
C TYR A 26 -9.60 -8.20 -10.16
N CYS A 27 -10.67 -7.87 -10.90
CA CYS A 27 -10.95 -8.49 -12.19
C CYS A 27 -9.82 -8.22 -13.19
N TYR A 28 -9.41 -6.96 -13.35
CA TYR A 28 -8.32 -6.62 -14.25
C TYR A 28 -7.01 -7.31 -13.88
N LEU A 29 -6.67 -7.36 -12.59
CA LEU A 29 -5.46 -8.06 -12.12
C LEU A 29 -5.55 -9.58 -12.31
N TYR A 30 -6.73 -10.18 -12.10
CA TYR A 30 -6.95 -11.61 -12.31
C TYR A 30 -6.79 -12.00 -13.78
N ASP A 31 -7.31 -11.18 -14.69
CA ASP A 31 -7.24 -11.39 -16.14
C ASP A 31 -5.88 -10.96 -16.74
N TYR A 32 -4.93 -10.52 -15.91
CA TYR A 32 -3.64 -9.95 -16.34
C TYR A 32 -3.80 -8.76 -17.30
N ASN A 33 -4.87 -7.98 -17.15
CA ASN A 33 -5.05 -6.73 -17.87
C ASN A 33 -4.50 -5.56 -17.05
N LEU A 34 -3.16 -5.42 -17.05
CA LEU A 34 -2.48 -4.41 -16.26
C LEU A 34 -2.70 -2.99 -16.81
N ASN A 35 -2.94 -2.84 -18.12
CA ASN A 35 -3.23 -1.56 -18.74
C ASN A 35 -4.53 -0.96 -18.18
N ASP A 36 -5.63 -1.72 -18.16
CA ASP A 36 -6.90 -1.24 -17.62
C ASP A 36 -6.83 -1.06 -16.09
N ALA A 37 -6.10 -1.93 -15.38
CA ALA A 37 -5.87 -1.78 -13.95
C ALA A 37 -5.15 -0.45 -13.65
N GLN A 38 -4.11 -0.12 -14.42
CA GLN A 38 -3.36 1.11 -14.26
C GLN A 38 -4.16 2.33 -14.69
N GLY A 39 -4.88 2.26 -15.82
CA GLY A 39 -5.76 3.34 -16.31
C GLY A 39 -6.85 3.69 -15.31
N LEU A 40 -7.42 2.69 -14.63
CA LEU A 40 -8.35 2.89 -13.51
C LEU A 40 -7.68 3.66 -12.37
N CYS A 41 -6.48 3.25 -11.96
CA CYS A 41 -5.72 3.95 -10.91
C CYS A 41 -5.39 5.40 -11.29
N ASP A 42 -4.91 5.64 -12.51
CA ASP A 42 -4.60 6.99 -13.00
C ASP A 42 -5.83 7.89 -13.01
N GLN A 43 -7.00 7.36 -13.42
CA GLN A 43 -8.26 8.09 -13.33
C GLN A 43 -8.58 8.48 -11.88
N LEU A 44 -8.48 7.53 -10.94
CA LEU A 44 -8.79 7.78 -9.53
C LEU A 44 -7.79 8.74 -8.87
N VAL A 45 -6.51 8.67 -9.24
CA VAL A 45 -5.49 9.63 -8.80
C VAL A 45 -5.82 11.03 -9.30
N ARG A 46 -6.17 11.20 -10.59
CA ARG A 46 -6.60 12.49 -11.14
C ARG A 46 -7.80 13.07 -10.40
N GLU A 47 -8.77 12.24 -10.06
CA GLU A 47 -9.95 12.67 -9.28
C GLU A 47 -9.56 13.13 -7.87
N ILE A 48 -8.65 12.41 -7.18
CA ILE A 48 -8.13 12.83 -5.88
C ILE A 48 -7.42 14.18 -5.96
N MET A 49 -6.54 14.34 -6.95
CA MET A 49 -5.81 15.60 -7.14
C MET A 49 -6.78 16.76 -7.44
N ARG A 50 -7.82 16.51 -8.24
CA ARG A 50 -8.86 17.53 -8.50
C ARG A 50 -9.53 18.01 -7.21
N TRP A 51 -9.77 17.12 -6.24
CA TRP A 51 -10.34 17.53 -4.94
C TRP A 51 -9.34 18.26 -4.05
N SER A 52 -8.05 17.93 -4.10
CA SER A 52 -7.04 18.66 -3.32
C SER A 52 -6.79 20.08 -3.83
N HIS A 53 -6.98 20.30 -5.14
CA HIS A 53 -6.83 21.61 -5.77
C HIS A 53 -8.10 22.46 -5.77
N LEU A 54 -9.24 21.95 -5.30
CA LEU A 54 -10.46 22.74 -5.25
C LEU A 54 -10.34 23.73 -4.07
N PRO A 55 -10.23 25.06 -4.31
CA PRO A 55 -10.23 26.02 -3.23
C PRO A 55 -11.55 25.87 -2.46
N VAL A 56 -11.45 25.94 -1.12
CA VAL A 56 -12.63 26.12 -0.26
C VAL A 56 -13.43 27.26 -0.87
N LYS A 57 -14.66 26.97 -1.31
CA LYS A 57 -15.58 28.00 -1.83
C LYS A 57 -15.73 29.10 -0.79
N GLU A 58 -15.03 30.21 -0.99
CA GLU A 58 -15.62 31.51 -0.72
C GLU A 58 -16.58 31.78 -1.88
N ASN A 59 -17.79 32.21 -1.54
CA ASN A 59 -18.81 32.59 -2.51
C ASN A 59 -18.25 33.61 -3.51
N GLU A 60 -18.43 33.37 -4.80
CA GLU A 60 -19.13 34.25 -5.73
C GLU A 60 -18.95 33.75 -7.17
N ASP A 61 -19.88 34.19 -8.00
CA ASP A 61 -20.24 33.70 -9.32
C ASP A 61 -19.09 33.69 -10.35
N CYS A 62 -19.10 32.69 -11.24
CA CYS A 62 -19.07 32.87 -12.71
C CYS A 62 -18.52 31.66 -13.48
N SER A 63 -19.20 31.36 -14.59
CA SER A 63 -18.80 30.62 -15.80
C SER A 63 -18.30 29.18 -15.65
N ALA A 64 -19.16 28.26 -16.11
CA ALA A 64 -18.80 26.87 -16.41
C ALA A 64 -17.74 26.78 -17.53
N PRO A 65 -16.72 25.92 -17.41
CA PRO A 65 -15.89 25.57 -18.56
C PRO A 65 -16.44 24.34 -19.27
N GLU A 66 -16.29 24.37 -20.59
CA GLU A 66 -16.77 23.40 -21.57
C GLU A 66 -16.23 21.99 -21.29
N LYS A 67 -17.13 21.00 -21.38
CA LYS A 67 -16.82 19.58 -21.24
C LYS A 67 -16.10 19.10 -22.49
N SER A 68 -14.81 18.80 -22.40
CA SER A 68 -14.13 17.97 -23.39
C SER A 68 -14.64 16.54 -23.26
N HIS A 69 -15.17 16.02 -24.38
CA HIS A 69 -15.75 14.70 -24.48
C HIS A 69 -14.67 13.62 -24.47
N CYS A 70 -14.55 12.90 -23.35
CA CYS A 70 -14.06 11.52 -23.34
C CYS A 70 -15.16 10.63 -22.78
N GLN A 71 -15.69 9.78 -23.66
CA GLN A 71 -16.86 8.92 -23.41
C GLN A 71 -16.40 7.64 -22.69
N PHE A 72 -16.16 7.73 -21.39
CA PHE A 72 -16.28 6.57 -20.49
C PHE A 72 -17.39 6.90 -19.49
N GLY A 73 -18.58 6.33 -19.74
CA GLY A 73 -19.82 6.64 -19.06
C GLY A 73 -19.82 6.20 -17.59
N MET A 74 -19.21 6.99 -16.72
CA MET A 74 -19.56 7.07 -15.30
C MET A 74 -19.08 8.43 -14.75
N THR A 75 -19.71 9.52 -15.18
CA THR A 75 -19.60 10.83 -14.49
C THR A 75 -20.40 10.81 -13.19
N GLY A 76 -20.27 9.74 -12.40
CA GLY A 76 -20.66 9.71 -11.00
C GLY A 76 -19.47 10.22 -10.20
N ASN A 77 -19.66 11.27 -9.40
CA ASN A 77 -18.63 11.79 -8.52
C ASN A 77 -18.11 10.63 -7.64
N VAL A 78 -16.89 10.15 -7.91
CA VAL A 78 -16.30 9.04 -7.17
C VAL A 78 -16.09 9.49 -5.73
N HIS A 79 -16.43 8.67 -4.76
CA HIS A 79 -16.20 9.02 -3.38
C HIS A 79 -14.68 8.97 -3.08
N PRO A 80 -14.07 10.00 -2.47
CA PRO A 80 -12.63 10.04 -2.22
C PRO A 80 -12.09 8.81 -1.49
N GLU A 81 -12.82 8.35 -0.48
CA GLU A 81 -12.48 7.10 0.24
C GLU A 81 -12.41 5.88 -0.69
N ALA A 82 -13.31 5.77 -1.67
CA ALA A 82 -13.32 4.66 -2.62
C ALA A 82 -12.08 4.69 -3.52
N ALA A 83 -11.74 5.88 -4.05
CA ALA A 83 -10.53 6.08 -4.84
C ALA A 83 -9.27 5.69 -4.04
N VAL A 84 -9.16 6.17 -2.80
CA VAL A 84 -8.02 5.86 -1.91
C VAL A 84 -7.90 4.36 -1.65
N ARG A 85 -9.00 3.62 -1.41
CA ARG A 85 -8.94 2.17 -1.17
C ARG A 85 -8.42 1.37 -2.36
N VAL A 86 -8.76 1.79 -3.57
CA VAL A 86 -8.29 1.16 -4.81
C VAL A 86 -6.81 1.44 -5.01
N ILE A 87 -6.40 2.70 -4.86
CA ILE A 87 -5.00 3.12 -4.93
C ILE A 87 -4.14 2.38 -3.92
N GLN A 88 -4.60 2.23 -2.68
CA GLN A 88 -3.91 1.44 -1.65
C GLN A 88 -3.69 -0.01 -2.07
N SER A 89 -4.69 -0.63 -2.72
CA SER A 89 -4.61 -2.02 -3.17
C SER A 89 -3.65 -2.17 -4.35
N MET A 90 -3.71 -1.27 -5.33
CA MET A 90 -2.76 -1.24 -6.44
C MET A 90 -1.33 -1.00 -5.95
N ALA A 91 -1.13 -0.02 -5.06
CA ALA A 91 0.17 0.31 -4.49
C ALA A 91 0.80 -0.90 -3.78
N ARG A 92 0.00 -1.64 -3.00
CA ARG A 92 0.43 -2.89 -2.36
C ARG A 92 0.76 -3.99 -3.36
N PHE A 93 -0.03 -4.13 -4.42
CA PHE A 93 0.24 -5.09 -5.48
C PHE A 93 1.56 -4.79 -6.20
N MET A 94 1.79 -3.53 -6.57
CA MET A 94 3.04 -3.09 -7.21
C MET A 94 4.25 -3.22 -6.25
N ALA A 95 4.09 -2.83 -4.99
CA ALA A 95 5.15 -3.00 -4.00
C ALA A 95 5.53 -4.48 -3.80
N ALA A 96 4.55 -5.39 -3.80
CA ALA A 96 4.80 -6.82 -3.75
C ALA A 96 5.56 -7.33 -4.99
N TYR A 97 5.22 -6.80 -6.17
CA TYR A 97 5.90 -7.10 -7.43
C TYR A 97 7.38 -6.74 -7.38
N PHE A 98 7.72 -5.50 -7.00
CA PHE A 98 9.12 -5.04 -6.97
C PHE A 98 9.95 -5.67 -5.86
N THR A 99 9.32 -6.05 -4.75
CA THR A 99 10.01 -6.70 -3.61
C THR A 99 10.05 -8.23 -3.73
N ASN A 100 9.62 -8.78 -4.87
CA ASN A 100 9.52 -10.21 -5.13
C ASN A 100 8.78 -10.98 -4.01
N GLN A 101 7.76 -10.34 -3.44
CA GLN A 101 6.85 -10.96 -2.48
C GLN A 101 5.76 -11.74 -3.23
N LEU A 102 4.99 -12.54 -2.49
CA LEU A 102 3.85 -13.25 -3.05
C LEU A 102 2.84 -12.26 -3.66
N LEU A 103 2.65 -12.35 -4.98
CA LEU A 103 1.60 -11.59 -5.67
C LEU A 103 0.27 -12.26 -5.41
N CYS A 104 -0.64 -11.52 -4.79
CA CYS A 104 -1.97 -12.03 -4.52
C CYS A 104 -3.03 -10.94 -4.64
N ILE A 105 -4.24 -11.37 -4.94
CA ILE A 105 -5.45 -10.54 -4.98
C ILE A 105 -6.57 -11.17 -4.16
N LEU A 106 -7.57 -10.37 -3.82
CA LEU A 106 -8.81 -10.85 -3.21
C LEU A 106 -9.81 -11.23 -4.31
N PRO A 107 -10.66 -12.25 -4.11
CA PRO A 107 -11.68 -12.62 -5.06
C PRO A 107 -12.63 -11.45 -5.34
N PRO A 108 -13.01 -11.19 -6.61
CA PRO A 108 -13.88 -10.05 -6.96
C PRO A 108 -15.25 -10.03 -6.26
N HIS A 109 -15.74 -11.18 -5.75
CA HIS A 109 -16.99 -11.28 -5.00
C HIS A 109 -16.82 -11.00 -3.49
N ASN A 110 -15.60 -11.01 -2.97
CA ASN A 110 -15.28 -10.70 -1.57
C ASN A 110 -14.07 -9.79 -1.50
N VAL A 111 -14.32 -8.50 -1.70
CA VAL A 111 -13.28 -7.50 -1.83
C VAL A 111 -13.03 -6.72 -0.55
N ASN A 112 -11.76 -6.44 -0.32
CA ASN A 112 -11.26 -5.52 0.68
C ASN A 112 -9.93 -4.95 0.16
N VAL A 113 -9.33 -4.01 0.88
CA VAL A 113 -7.97 -3.55 0.56
C VAL A 113 -6.99 -4.67 0.85
N LEU A 114 -6.00 -4.89 -0.05
CA LEU A 114 -4.91 -5.85 0.20
C LEU A 114 -4.24 -5.62 1.55
N PRO A 115 -3.81 -6.65 2.29
CA PRO A 115 -3.16 -6.46 3.58
C PRO A 115 -1.79 -5.75 3.45
N PRO A 116 -1.33 -5.02 4.47
CA PRO A 116 -0.01 -4.39 4.46
C PRO A 116 1.11 -5.43 4.34
N LEU A 117 2.08 -5.19 3.44
CA LEU A 117 3.16 -6.16 3.14
C LEU A 117 4.15 -6.35 4.29
N HIS A 118 4.32 -5.35 5.15
CA HIS A 118 5.30 -5.37 6.23
C HIS A 118 4.82 -6.13 7.49
N ILE A 119 3.55 -6.53 7.56
CA ILE A 119 2.96 -7.23 8.70
C ILE A 119 2.86 -8.73 8.38
N LYS A 120 3.81 -9.52 8.92
CA LYS A 120 3.92 -10.96 8.64
C LYS A 120 2.73 -11.81 9.14
N THR A 121 1.86 -11.27 10.00
CA THR A 121 0.89 -12.07 10.78
C THR A 121 -0.54 -12.09 10.24
N VAL A 122 -0.91 -11.21 9.30
CA VAL A 122 -2.34 -11.04 8.90
C VAL A 122 -2.71 -11.87 7.66
N THR A 123 -1.74 -12.20 6.81
CA THR A 123 -1.96 -12.85 5.50
C THR A 123 -2.36 -14.33 5.62
N GLU A 124 -1.94 -15.02 6.69
CA GLU A 124 -2.00 -16.49 6.77
C GLU A 124 -3.35 -17.06 7.25
N GLN A 125 -4.19 -16.30 7.98
CA GLN A 125 -5.22 -16.93 8.82
C GLN A 125 -6.69 -16.57 8.49
N SER A 126 -6.99 -15.68 7.54
CA SER A 126 -8.41 -15.26 7.37
C SER A 126 -8.89 -14.82 5.98
N LEU A 127 -8.02 -14.75 4.95
CA LEU A 127 -8.41 -14.27 3.63
C LEU A 127 -8.23 -15.38 2.58
N ARG A 128 -9.29 -15.63 1.79
CA ARG A 128 -9.18 -16.45 0.57
C ARG A 128 -8.42 -15.63 -0.47
N LEU A 129 -7.10 -15.78 -0.55
CA LEU A 129 -6.26 -15.06 -1.51
C LEU A 129 -6.10 -15.88 -2.80
N ILE A 130 -6.09 -15.19 -3.94
CA ILE A 130 -5.76 -15.77 -5.24
C ILE A 130 -4.32 -15.37 -5.55
N ILE A 131 -3.44 -16.37 -5.68
CA ILE A 131 -2.02 -16.14 -5.98
C ILE A 131 -1.85 -15.97 -7.49
N LEU A 132 -1.13 -14.92 -7.89
CA LEU A 132 -0.75 -14.66 -9.27
C LEU A 132 0.73 -15.01 -9.49
N GLN A 133 1.07 -15.44 -10.69
CA GLN A 133 2.45 -15.80 -11.04
C GLN A 133 3.27 -14.56 -11.40
N HIS A 134 4.37 -14.33 -10.69
CA HIS A 134 5.26 -13.19 -10.93
C HIS A 134 5.81 -13.17 -12.36
N SER A 135 6.27 -14.33 -12.87
CA SER A 135 6.74 -14.47 -14.25
C SER A 135 5.70 -14.08 -15.29
N LYS A 136 4.42 -14.41 -15.05
CA LYS A 136 3.33 -14.03 -15.94
C LYS A 136 3.07 -12.53 -15.90
N VAL A 137 3.02 -11.93 -14.71
CA VAL A 137 2.89 -10.46 -14.55
C VAL A 137 4.05 -9.75 -15.25
N ALA A 138 5.29 -10.19 -15.06
CA ALA A 138 6.46 -9.61 -15.71
C ALA A 138 6.43 -9.75 -17.24
N SER A 139 5.90 -10.86 -17.77
CA SER A 139 5.70 -11.01 -19.22
C SER A 139 4.66 -10.02 -19.73
N VAL A 140 3.55 -9.89 -19.02
CA VAL A 140 2.43 -9.01 -19.37
C VAL A 140 2.83 -7.54 -19.32
N VAL A 141 3.64 -7.12 -18.33
CA VAL A 141 4.19 -5.75 -18.27
C VAL A 141 4.96 -5.41 -19.54
N ARG A 142 5.73 -6.37 -20.07
CA ARG A 142 6.47 -6.18 -21.33
C ARG A 142 5.55 -6.23 -22.55
N GLU A 143 4.63 -7.20 -22.60
CA GLU A 143 3.68 -7.39 -23.72
C GLU A 143 2.74 -6.18 -23.88
N GLN A 144 2.29 -5.58 -22.78
CA GLN A 144 1.42 -4.40 -22.76
C GLN A 144 2.20 -3.07 -22.82
N ASN A 145 3.52 -3.10 -23.00
CA ASN A 145 4.41 -1.92 -23.07
C ASN A 145 4.30 -0.99 -21.84
N LEU A 146 4.12 -1.56 -20.65
CA LEU A 146 3.95 -0.80 -19.42
C LEU A 146 5.28 -0.49 -18.71
N SER A 147 6.43 -0.84 -19.27
CA SER A 147 7.73 -0.66 -18.61
C SER A 147 8.05 0.78 -18.20
N ASN A 148 7.49 1.78 -18.87
CA ASN A 148 7.72 3.20 -18.56
C ASN A 148 6.89 3.71 -17.38
N VAL A 149 5.83 2.99 -17.02
CA VAL A 149 4.82 3.42 -16.04
C VAL A 149 4.73 2.46 -14.86
N TRP A 150 5.02 1.18 -15.09
CA TRP A 150 5.15 0.15 -14.08
C TRP A 150 6.54 0.24 -13.45
N THR A 151 6.77 1.29 -12.66
CA THR A 151 8.05 1.61 -12.03
C THR A 151 7.97 1.62 -10.50
N VAL A 152 9.12 1.58 -9.84
CA VAL A 152 9.22 1.67 -8.39
C VAL A 152 8.77 3.05 -7.91
N GLU A 153 9.12 4.09 -8.65
CA GLU A 153 8.79 5.48 -8.38
C GLU A 153 7.27 5.67 -8.37
N TYR A 154 6.58 5.13 -9.39
CA TYR A 154 5.12 5.20 -9.44
C TYR A 154 4.46 4.40 -8.30
N ALA A 155 5.00 3.24 -7.93
CA ALA A 155 4.52 2.50 -6.77
C ALA A 155 4.66 3.32 -5.47
N LEU A 156 5.78 4.03 -5.29
CA LEU A 156 5.97 4.95 -4.16
C LEU A 156 4.98 6.12 -4.18
N GLU A 157 4.73 6.72 -5.34
CA GLU A 157 3.73 7.79 -5.50
C GLU A 157 2.33 7.31 -5.09
N LEU A 158 1.91 6.12 -5.54
CA LEU A 158 0.63 5.53 -5.13
C LEU A 158 0.58 5.23 -3.63
N LEU A 159 1.69 4.80 -3.01
CA LEU A 159 1.76 4.62 -1.56
C LEU A 159 1.57 5.95 -0.81
N PHE A 160 2.17 7.04 -1.31
CA PHE A 160 1.98 8.38 -0.71
C PHE A 160 0.56 8.92 -0.89
N ILE A 161 0.01 8.84 -2.11
CA ILE A 161 -1.36 9.27 -2.41
C ILE A 161 -2.37 8.43 -1.60
N GLY A 162 -2.11 7.13 -1.43
CA GLY A 162 -2.91 6.24 -0.61
C GLY A 162 -2.74 6.43 0.90
N GLY A 163 -1.84 7.32 1.35
CA GLY A 163 -1.54 7.57 2.77
C GLY A 163 -0.83 6.43 3.48
N LEU A 164 -0.17 5.53 2.74
CA LEU A 164 0.55 4.34 3.24
C LEU A 164 2.03 4.63 3.48
N VAL A 165 2.34 5.72 4.20
CA VAL A 165 3.73 6.17 4.45
C VAL A 165 4.61 5.08 5.07
N PRO A 166 4.17 4.27 6.06
CA PRO A 166 4.99 3.18 6.59
C PRO A 166 5.37 2.11 5.55
N GLU A 167 4.49 1.86 4.57
CA GLU A 167 4.76 0.91 3.48
C GLU A 167 5.71 1.51 2.45
N ALA A 168 5.64 2.82 2.19
CA ALA A 168 6.62 3.53 1.36
C ALA A 168 8.03 3.44 1.97
N VAL A 169 8.15 3.67 3.28
CA VAL A 169 9.42 3.52 4.01
C VAL A 169 9.94 2.07 3.94
N TRP A 170 9.05 1.09 4.08
CA TRP A 170 9.37 -0.33 3.97
C TRP A 170 9.84 -0.70 2.55
N LEU A 171 9.15 -0.22 1.52
CA LEU A 171 9.51 -0.47 0.11
C LEU A 171 10.89 0.09 -0.20
N ALA A 172 11.14 1.36 0.14
CA ALA A 172 12.44 2.01 -0.07
C ALA A 172 13.57 1.26 0.65
N HIS A 173 13.35 0.85 1.91
CA HIS A 173 14.31 0.06 2.66
C HIS A 173 14.60 -1.29 1.98
N LYS A 174 13.55 -2.01 1.54
CA LYS A 174 13.68 -3.31 0.89
C LYS A 174 14.39 -3.27 -0.46
N LEU A 175 14.24 -2.18 -1.20
CA LEU A 175 14.93 -1.98 -2.48
C LEU A 175 16.35 -1.39 -2.33
N GLY A 176 16.80 -1.15 -1.09
CA GLY A 176 18.15 -0.67 -0.80
C GLY A 176 18.32 0.85 -0.82
N ASP A 177 17.27 1.61 -1.13
CA ASP A 177 17.25 3.07 -0.97
C ASP A 177 17.00 3.47 0.49
N TRP A 178 18.02 3.19 1.30
CA TRP A 178 18.01 3.48 2.73
C TRP A 178 17.96 4.98 3.03
N LYS A 179 18.44 5.84 2.12
CA LYS A 179 18.41 7.31 2.31
C LYS A 179 16.98 7.82 2.24
N THR A 180 16.23 7.42 1.21
CA THR A 180 14.80 7.74 1.09
C THR A 180 14.01 7.15 2.25
N SER A 181 14.27 5.89 2.61
CA SER A 181 13.61 5.25 3.75
C SER A 181 13.81 6.02 5.07
N VAL A 182 15.05 6.37 5.41
CA VAL A 182 15.37 7.16 6.62
C VAL A 182 14.71 8.55 6.55
N SER A 183 14.84 9.25 5.42
CA SER A 183 14.34 10.62 5.28
C SER A 183 12.81 10.69 5.41
N VAL A 184 12.10 9.84 4.69
CA VAL A 184 10.63 9.72 4.78
C VAL A 184 10.20 9.24 6.16
N GLY A 185 10.93 8.29 6.76
CA GLY A 185 10.65 7.79 8.10
C GLY A 185 10.77 8.86 9.18
N VAL A 186 11.82 9.71 9.12
CA VAL A 186 11.98 10.85 10.03
C VAL A 186 10.88 11.88 9.82
N ALA A 187 10.58 12.25 8.57
CA ALA A 187 9.50 13.18 8.24
C ALA A 187 8.15 12.70 8.80
N PHE A 188 7.85 11.41 8.64
CA PHE A 188 6.64 10.79 9.19
C PHE A 188 6.60 10.84 10.73
N GLN A 189 7.70 10.53 11.40
CA GLN A 189 7.79 10.60 12.86
C GLN A 189 7.60 12.03 13.38
N LEU A 190 8.21 13.04 12.72
CA LEU A 190 8.04 14.45 13.08
C LEU A 190 6.60 14.91 12.89
N PHE A 191 5.98 14.53 11.77
CA PHE A 191 4.57 14.80 11.49
C PHE A 191 3.65 14.21 12.56
N CYS A 192 3.83 12.94 12.92
CA CYS A 192 3.04 12.30 13.98
C CYS A 192 3.25 12.90 15.37
N LYS A 193 4.43 13.48 15.67
CA LYS A 193 4.70 14.18 16.93
C LYS A 193 4.03 15.55 17.00
N HIS A 194 4.01 16.29 15.89
CA HIS A 194 3.43 17.63 15.83
C HIS A 194 1.90 17.60 15.87
N ASP A 195 1.28 16.56 15.31
CA ASP A 195 -0.17 16.39 15.31
C ASP A 195 -0.62 15.41 16.41
N SER A 196 -0.57 15.85 17.68
CA SER A 196 -0.99 15.05 18.84
C SER A 196 -2.45 14.56 18.76
N SER A 197 -3.27 15.15 17.88
CA SER A 197 -4.63 14.71 17.56
C SER A 197 -4.69 13.39 16.77
N PHE A 198 -3.61 13.02 16.06
CA PHE A 198 -3.51 11.79 15.27
C PHE A 198 -3.38 10.54 16.15
N THR A 199 -2.91 10.70 17.39
CA THR A 199 -2.72 9.60 18.36
C THR A 199 -4.02 9.04 18.94
N ARG A 200 -5.16 9.73 18.75
CA ARG A 200 -6.45 9.30 19.33
C ARG A 200 -7.16 8.19 18.54
N SER A 201 -6.76 7.91 17.30
CA SER A 201 -7.25 6.73 16.58
C SER A 201 -6.17 5.63 16.59
N LYS A 202 -6.35 4.63 17.46
CA LYS A 202 -5.61 3.36 17.40
C LYS A 202 -5.91 2.65 16.07
N LYS A 203 -5.34 3.09 14.95
CA LYS A 203 -5.30 2.29 13.70
C LYS A 203 -4.07 1.39 13.77
N LYS A 204 -4.30 0.11 14.10
CA LYS A 204 -3.33 -1.00 14.23
C LYS A 204 -2.48 -1.29 12.97
N GLY A 205 -2.37 -0.37 12.01
CA GLY A 205 -1.70 -0.59 10.71
C GLY A 205 -0.88 0.58 10.16
N LEU A 206 -0.60 1.62 10.96
CA LEU A 206 0.18 2.80 10.55
C LEU A 206 1.49 2.99 11.33
N GLN A 207 1.89 2.01 12.14
CA GLN A 207 3.17 2.08 12.84
C GLN A 207 4.25 1.45 11.98
N LEU A 208 5.35 2.17 11.81
CA LEU A 208 6.59 1.60 11.25
C LEU A 208 6.95 0.35 12.07
N PRO A 209 7.25 -0.78 11.42
CA PRO A 209 7.77 -1.94 12.12
C PRO A 209 8.94 -1.57 13.03
N LEU A 210 9.06 -2.26 14.16
CA LEU A 210 10.10 -2.01 15.16
C LEU A 210 11.53 -2.10 14.62
N ASN A 211 11.74 -2.65 13.42
CA ASN A 211 13.04 -2.78 12.74
C ASN A 211 13.25 -1.73 11.63
N LEU A 212 12.25 -0.89 11.35
CA LEU A 212 12.28 0.15 10.32
C LEU A 212 12.34 1.55 10.92
N THR A 213 12.80 1.68 12.16
CA THR A 213 13.02 3.01 12.72
C THR A 213 14.23 3.66 12.04
N PRO A 214 14.19 4.97 11.73
CA PRO A 214 15.31 5.65 11.08
C PRO A 214 16.65 5.47 11.81
N ALA A 215 16.62 5.44 13.15
CA ALA A 215 17.79 5.20 13.98
C ALA A 215 18.43 3.82 13.73
N GLN A 216 17.62 2.76 13.63
CA GLN A 216 18.13 1.41 13.35
C GLN A 216 18.66 1.28 11.94
N ILE A 217 17.95 1.82 10.94
CA ILE A 217 18.41 1.78 9.54
C ILE A 217 19.76 2.50 9.41
N PHE A 218 19.90 3.66 10.07
CA PHE A 218 21.16 4.38 10.09
C PHE A 218 22.26 3.61 10.80
N GLN A 219 21.95 3.00 11.96
CA GLN A 219 22.89 2.19 12.72
C GLN A 219 23.39 0.97 11.92
N GLU A 220 22.48 0.26 11.25
CA GLU A 220 22.81 -0.90 10.41
C GLU A 220 23.77 -0.48 9.28
N LYS A 221 23.46 0.62 8.58
CA LYS A 221 24.34 1.12 7.51
C LYS A 221 25.68 1.60 8.03
N LEU A 222 25.70 2.29 9.17
CA LEU A 222 26.96 2.72 9.80
C LEU A 222 27.82 1.52 10.20
N GLN A 223 27.23 0.46 10.76
CA GLN A 223 27.94 -0.78 11.09
C GLN A 223 28.53 -1.44 9.84
N CYS A 224 27.78 -1.50 8.73
CA CYS A 224 28.29 -1.98 7.45
C CYS A 224 29.48 -1.14 6.95
N PHE A 225 29.42 0.19 7.05
CA PHE A 225 30.54 1.08 6.68
C PHE A 225 31.77 0.87 7.57
N LEU A 226 31.56 0.55 8.85
CA LEU A 226 32.62 0.28 9.82
C LEU A 226 33.18 -1.17 9.71
N GLY A 227 32.68 -1.98 8.76
CA GLY A 227 33.14 -3.36 8.56
C GLY A 227 32.65 -4.35 9.63
N GLN A 228 31.63 -3.98 10.42
CA GLN A 228 31.02 -4.86 11.41
C GLN A 228 29.78 -5.55 10.81
N PRO A 229 29.59 -6.87 10.98
CA PRO A 229 28.42 -7.54 10.45
C PRO A 229 27.16 -7.02 11.15
N ALA A 230 26.19 -6.56 10.34
CA ALA A 230 24.87 -6.15 10.81
C ALA A 230 24.19 -7.34 11.51
N SER A 231 24.03 -7.24 12.83
CA SER A 231 23.51 -8.33 13.65
C SER A 231 21.98 -8.41 13.63
N SER A 232 21.35 -8.68 12.48
CA SER A 232 19.96 -9.17 12.53
C SER A 232 19.45 -9.82 11.24
N GLU A 233 19.65 -11.13 11.12
CA GLU A 233 18.59 -12.01 10.62
C GLU A 233 18.31 -13.07 11.71
N ALA A 234 17.08 -13.04 12.23
CA ALA A 234 16.40 -14.11 12.95
C ALA A 234 17.23 -15.04 13.86
N LYS A 235 17.48 -14.62 15.11
CA LYS A 235 17.52 -15.57 16.24
C LYS A 235 16.06 -15.95 16.59
N ASN A 236 15.47 -16.79 15.74
CA ASN A 236 14.32 -17.62 16.08
C ASN A 236 14.66 -19.08 15.74
N GLU A 237 15.83 -19.55 16.19
CA GLU A 237 15.98 -20.95 16.51
C GLU A 237 15.58 -21.09 17.98
N MET A 238 14.32 -21.52 18.14
CA MET A 238 13.81 -22.06 19.39
C MET A 238 14.86 -23.02 19.94
N GLY A 239 15.41 -22.70 21.12
CA GLY A 239 16.41 -23.53 21.76
C GLY A 239 15.94 -24.98 21.79
N SER A 240 16.64 -25.83 21.05
CA SER A 240 16.56 -27.28 21.22
C SER A 240 16.98 -27.58 22.64
N LYS A 241 15.99 -27.68 23.54
CA LYS A 241 16.19 -28.28 24.86
C LYS A 241 16.43 -29.76 24.62
N TYR A 242 17.71 -30.12 24.45
CA TYR A 242 18.19 -31.47 24.69
C TYR A 242 17.82 -31.85 26.12
N LYS A 243 16.69 -32.53 26.30
CA LYS A 243 16.43 -33.31 27.51
C LYS A 243 17.25 -34.59 27.37
N GLN A 244 18.42 -34.56 27.98
CA GLN A 244 19.23 -35.71 28.26
C GLN A 244 18.45 -36.59 29.26
N PHE A 245 17.94 -37.73 28.79
CA PHE A 245 17.52 -38.82 29.65
C PHE A 245 18.41 -40.02 29.36
N THR A 246 19.49 -40.10 30.13
CA THR A 246 20.16 -41.35 30.45
C THR A 246 19.21 -42.24 31.25
N GLY A 247 19.04 -43.51 30.87
CA GLY A 247 18.34 -44.46 31.75
C GLY A 247 17.82 -45.76 31.13
N VAL A 248 18.74 -46.66 30.75
CA VAL A 248 18.69 -48.13 30.98
C VAL A 248 17.58 -48.98 30.32
N LEU A 249 18.02 -49.94 29.50
CA LEU A 249 17.29 -51.12 29.00
C LEU A 249 16.98 -52.10 30.14
N PRO A 250 15.89 -52.88 30.06
CA PRO A 250 16.06 -54.31 30.25
C PRO A 250 15.28 -55.18 29.25
N THR A 251 16.00 -56.21 28.77
CA THR A 251 15.61 -57.54 28.25
C THR A 251 14.30 -57.69 27.48
#